data_AF-A0A7M3YU39-F1
#
_entry.id   AF-A0A7M3YU39-F1
#
_cell.length_a   1.000
_cell.length_b   1.000
_cell.length_c   1.000
_cell.angle_alpha   90.00
_cell.angle_beta   90.00
_cell.angle_gamma   90.00
#
_symmetry.space_group_name_H-M   'P 1'
#
loop_
_entity.id
_entity.type
_entity.pdbx_description
1 polymer ?
#
loop_
_entity_poly.entity_id
_entity_poly.type
_entity_poly.pdbx_seq_one_letter_code
_entity_poly.pdbx_strand_id
1 'polypeptide(L)'
;MLSRASLMLVLFLMVSTPLSVAVMATTEASGESSETQATVLQLDAESERLELAASLWESMPAASVVSTPLMESTGMIHMASGSFDPLLGEGPETPMELRRAHDASHTGMAIIQLHQTDGTALDELVVKHDLTVLDVLHDEAWLVRLSETNQADFSVLQEEQAVRWVGHHQPGWRLAPSLLDQPSAHAALAVIPTPDLAVGGYAELATDMVRYGAVEASCDAWMCLVAVEATAARSLVHHLAHDGRVLWTEPTSEWRVHNALAWSIAGVQNVANNATFT
;
A
#
# COMPACT_ATOMS: atom_id res chain seq x y z
N MET A 1 18.97 -46.99 -19.27
CA MET A 1 19.09 -47.12 -17.79
C MET A 1 20.04 -46.10 -17.13
N LEU A 2 20.60 -45.10 -17.83
CA LEU A 2 21.51 -44.10 -17.23
C LEU A 2 20.84 -42.86 -16.62
N SER A 3 19.53 -42.65 -16.78
CA SER A 3 18.85 -41.40 -16.37
C SER A 3 18.55 -41.29 -14.87
N ARG A 4 18.30 -42.41 -14.16
CA ARG A 4 17.95 -42.38 -12.73
C ARG A 4 19.15 -42.13 -11.80
N ALA A 5 20.36 -42.52 -12.23
CA ALA A 5 21.59 -42.30 -11.47
C ALA A 5 22.02 -40.82 -11.50
N SER A 6 21.83 -40.14 -12.64
CA SER A 6 22.13 -38.72 -12.78
C SER A 6 21.18 -37.83 -11.96
N LEU A 7 19.90 -38.20 -11.87
CA LEU A 7 18.93 -37.46 -11.06
C LEU A 7 19.23 -37.57 -9.56
N MET A 8 19.64 -38.74 -9.10
CA MET A 8 20.02 -38.98 -7.69
C MET A 8 21.32 -38.25 -7.30
N LEU A 9 22.28 -38.14 -8.23
CA LEU A 9 23.52 -37.39 -8.03
C LEU A 9 23.24 -35.88 -7.83
N VAL A 10 22.34 -35.32 -8.65
CA VAL A 10 21.96 -33.89 -8.57
C VAL A 10 21.19 -33.61 -7.28
N LEU A 11 20.28 -34.51 -6.89
CA LEU A 11 19.53 -34.36 -5.64
C LEU A 11 20.45 -34.45 -4.40
N PHE A 12 21.44 -35.34 -4.45
CA PHE A 12 22.43 -35.46 -3.38
C PHE A 12 23.31 -34.20 -3.27
N LEU A 13 23.76 -33.64 -4.40
CA LEU A 13 24.53 -32.39 -4.43
C LEU A 13 23.75 -31.19 -3.88
N MET A 14 22.44 -31.12 -4.12
CA MET A 14 21.58 -30.04 -3.60
C MET A 14 21.33 -30.14 -2.09
N VAL A 15 21.39 -31.35 -1.51
CA VAL A 15 21.15 -31.56 -0.07
C VAL A 15 22.47 -31.51 0.73
N SER A 16 23.61 -31.78 0.11
CA SER A 16 24.90 -31.91 0.82
C SER A 16 25.79 -30.66 0.81
N THR A 17 25.40 -29.55 0.18
CA THR A 17 26.18 -28.30 0.25
C THR A 17 25.65 -27.40 1.38
N PRO A 18 26.35 -27.29 2.52
CA PRO A 18 26.04 -26.24 3.49
C PRO A 18 26.37 -24.86 2.89
N LEU A 19 25.43 -23.92 3.01
CA LEU A 19 25.69 -22.49 2.80
C LEU A 19 26.83 -22.06 3.75
N SER A 20 28.06 -22.00 3.26
CA SER A 20 29.20 -21.46 4.02
C SER A 20 30.06 -20.49 3.20
N VAL A 21 29.49 -19.94 2.12
CA VAL A 21 30.15 -18.87 1.35
C VAL A 21 29.31 -17.60 1.42
N ALA A 22 29.28 -17.01 2.61
CA ALA A 22 28.77 -15.65 2.83
C ALA A 22 29.44 -14.98 4.05
N VAL A 23 30.75 -15.18 4.27
CA VAL A 23 31.56 -14.34 5.16
C VAL A 23 32.98 -14.24 4.62
N MET A 24 33.15 -13.56 3.48
CA MET A 24 34.45 -13.00 3.06
C MET A 24 34.19 -11.75 2.21
N ALA A 25 33.71 -10.70 2.86
CA ALA A 25 33.81 -9.33 2.37
C ALA A 25 33.46 -8.37 3.51
N THR A 26 34.43 -8.10 4.39
CA THR A 26 34.66 -6.81 5.08
C THR A 26 35.88 -6.98 5.99
N THR A 27 37.06 -6.99 5.41
CA THR A 27 38.31 -6.74 6.14
C THR A 27 38.69 -5.30 5.81
N GLU A 28 38.32 -4.35 6.67
CA GLU A 28 39.00 -3.07 6.92
C GLU A 28 38.15 -2.22 7.89
N ALA A 29 38.44 -2.34 9.18
CA ALA A 29 38.26 -1.29 10.19
C ALA A 29 38.95 -1.75 11.47
N SER A 30 40.26 -1.56 11.53
CA SER A 30 41.03 -1.54 12.77
C SER A 30 40.62 -0.29 13.56
N GLY A 31 39.92 -0.49 14.68
CA GLY A 31 39.58 0.54 15.64
C GLY A 31 39.47 -0.10 17.02
N GLU A 32 40.40 0.27 17.90
CA GLU A 32 40.59 -0.24 19.25
C GLU A 32 39.29 -0.24 20.08
N SER A 33 38.92 -1.41 20.60
CA SER A 33 37.99 -1.51 21.74
C SER A 33 38.60 -2.43 22.79
N SER A 34 39.15 -1.78 23.81
CA SER A 34 39.39 -2.21 25.18
C SER A 34 39.19 -3.70 25.46
N GLU A 35 40.31 -4.41 25.68
CA GLU A 35 40.35 -5.75 26.25
C GLU A 35 39.64 -5.76 27.61
N THR A 36 38.34 -6.09 27.59
CA THR A 36 37.73 -6.72 28.75
C THR A 36 38.11 -8.18 28.62
N GLN A 37 39.12 -8.61 29.38
CA GLN A 37 39.47 -10.01 29.53
C GLN A 37 38.24 -10.75 30.05
N ALA A 38 37.41 -11.26 29.13
CA ALA A 38 36.52 -12.36 29.43
C ALA A 38 37.45 -13.53 29.75
N THR A 39 37.59 -13.86 31.02
CA THR A 39 38.17 -15.12 31.45
C THR A 39 37.32 -16.23 30.85
N VAL A 40 37.68 -16.68 29.65
CA VAL A 40 37.11 -17.89 29.06
C VAL A 40 37.68 -19.03 29.88
N LEU A 41 36.95 -19.45 30.91
CA LEU A 41 37.19 -20.73 31.56
C LEU A 41 37.03 -21.79 30.48
N GLN A 42 38.14 -22.38 30.03
CA GLN A 42 38.12 -23.60 29.23
C GLN A 42 37.57 -24.71 30.11
N LEU A 43 36.27 -24.91 30.04
CA LEU A 43 35.59 -26.06 30.61
C LEU A 43 35.80 -27.22 29.64
N ASP A 44 36.83 -28.03 29.90
CA ASP A 44 37.28 -29.11 29.02
C ASP A 44 36.30 -30.31 29.00
N ALA A 45 35.43 -30.41 30.00
CA ALA A 45 34.42 -31.46 30.09
C ALA A 45 33.05 -30.97 29.60
N GLU A 46 32.42 -31.73 28.69
CA GLU A 46 31.07 -31.48 28.19
C GLU A 46 30.03 -31.35 29.33
N SER A 47 30.23 -32.11 30.41
CA SER A 47 29.38 -32.04 31.62
C SER A 47 29.40 -30.67 32.29
N GLU A 48 30.57 -30.03 32.39
CA GLU A 48 30.71 -28.72 33.03
C GLU A 48 30.07 -27.62 32.18
N ARG A 49 30.14 -27.74 30.85
CA ARG A 49 29.47 -26.82 29.91
C ARG A 49 27.95 -26.92 30.00
N LEU A 50 27.42 -28.14 30.16
CA LEU A 50 25.99 -28.38 30.33
C LEU A 50 25.49 -27.84 31.69
N GLU A 51 26.28 -28.00 32.75
CA GLU A 51 25.95 -27.48 34.08
C GLU A 51 25.95 -25.94 34.10
N LEU A 52 26.94 -25.31 33.46
CA LEU A 52 26.96 -23.86 33.27
C LEU A 52 25.76 -23.38 32.44
N ALA A 53 25.46 -24.02 31.32
CA ALA A 53 24.30 -23.68 30.49
C ALA A 53 22.97 -23.81 31.26
N ALA A 54 22.83 -24.84 32.08
CA ALA A 54 21.66 -25.04 32.93
C ALA A 54 21.54 -23.96 34.01
N SER A 55 22.66 -23.52 34.61
CA SER A 55 22.66 -22.42 35.59
C SER A 55 22.34 -21.04 35.01
N LEU A 56 22.51 -20.85 33.69
CA LEU A 56 22.15 -19.63 32.98
C LEU A 56 20.72 -19.66 32.42
N TRP A 57 20.05 -20.80 32.51
CA TRP A 57 18.65 -20.96 32.14
C TRP A 57 17.74 -20.53 33.29
N GLU A 58 17.35 -19.25 33.27
CA GLU A 58 16.30 -18.74 34.15
C GLU A 58 14.92 -18.98 33.53
N SER A 59 13.93 -19.30 34.37
CA SER A 59 12.54 -19.38 33.91
C SER A 59 12.08 -18.01 33.43
N MET A 60 11.43 -17.95 32.26
CA MET A 60 10.79 -16.71 31.83
C MET A 60 9.84 -16.21 32.94
N PRO A 61 9.90 -14.93 33.33
CA PRO A 61 8.96 -14.39 34.28
C PRO A 61 7.53 -14.58 33.75
N ALA A 62 6.58 -14.81 34.67
CA ALA A 62 5.18 -14.96 34.29
C ALA A 62 4.71 -13.74 33.51
N ALA A 63 3.97 -13.98 32.42
CA ALA A 63 3.38 -12.90 31.63
C ALA A 63 2.47 -12.05 32.52
N SER A 64 2.69 -10.74 32.54
CA SER A 64 1.81 -9.78 33.19
C SER A 64 0.97 -9.07 32.13
N VAL A 65 -0.33 -8.97 32.37
CA VAL A 65 -1.23 -8.16 31.55
C VAL A 65 -1.32 -6.79 32.19
N VAL A 66 -0.88 -5.76 31.46
CA VAL A 66 -0.99 -4.37 31.89
C VAL A 66 -1.98 -3.68 30.95
N SER A 67 -3.07 -3.15 31.52
CA SER A 67 -4.01 -2.33 30.76
C SER A 67 -3.40 -0.95 30.55
N THR A 68 -3.18 -0.57 29.30
CA THR A 68 -2.76 0.79 28.92
C THR A 68 -3.92 1.47 28.20
N PRO A 69 -4.20 2.75 28.48
CA PRO A 69 -5.20 3.50 27.71
C PRO A 69 -4.76 3.62 26.25
N LEU A 70 -5.74 3.71 25.34
CA LEU A 70 -5.47 4.07 23.96
C LEU A 70 -4.98 5.52 23.89
N MET A 71 -4.17 5.83 22.88
CA MET A 71 -3.79 7.21 22.59
C MET A 71 -5.03 8.02 22.21
N GLU A 72 -5.08 9.27 22.63
CA GLU A 72 -6.15 10.19 22.21
C GLU A 72 -5.96 10.58 20.75
N SER A 73 -7.06 10.66 19.99
CA SER A 73 -7.03 11.15 18.61
C SER A 73 -6.56 12.60 18.57
N THR A 74 -5.67 12.93 17.63
CA THR A 74 -5.24 14.32 17.44
C THR A 74 -6.34 15.18 16.78
N GLY A 75 -7.34 14.54 16.15
CA GLY A 75 -8.38 15.20 15.37
C GLY A 75 -7.93 15.64 13.98
N MET A 76 -6.68 15.35 13.57
CA MET A 76 -6.16 15.69 12.25
C MET A 76 -6.53 14.62 11.22
N ILE A 77 -6.69 15.01 9.97
CA ILE A 77 -6.76 14.11 8.82
C ILE A 77 -5.45 14.25 8.06
N HIS A 78 -4.79 13.13 7.77
CA HIS A 78 -3.52 13.10 7.07
C HIS A 78 -3.70 12.73 5.60
N MET A 79 -3.27 13.61 4.70
CA MET A 79 -3.24 13.37 3.26
C MET A 79 -1.84 13.64 2.70
N ALA A 80 -1.58 13.15 1.50
CA ALA A 80 -0.31 13.36 0.82
C ALA A 80 -0.01 14.85 0.54
N SER A 81 -1.03 15.66 0.34
CA SER A 81 -0.93 17.11 0.11
C SER A 81 -0.82 17.94 1.40
N GLY A 82 -1.05 17.34 2.56
CA GLY A 82 -0.97 18.01 3.86
C GLY A 82 -1.91 17.40 4.90
N SER A 83 -1.80 17.88 6.13
CA SER A 83 -2.67 17.47 7.23
C SER A 83 -3.47 18.66 7.76
N PHE A 84 -4.71 18.42 8.19
CA PHE A 84 -5.60 19.49 8.66
C PHE A 84 -6.62 18.97 9.68
N ASP A 85 -7.14 19.87 10.52
CA ASP A 85 -8.33 19.58 11.33
C ASP A 85 -9.57 20.07 10.57
N PRO A 86 -10.49 19.18 10.18
CA PRO A 86 -11.68 19.55 9.43
C PRO A 86 -12.65 20.49 10.18
N LEU A 87 -12.54 20.60 11.52
CA LEU A 87 -13.35 21.54 12.29
C LEU A 87 -12.78 22.97 12.30
N LEU A 88 -11.52 23.14 11.87
CA LEU A 88 -10.80 24.42 11.89
C LEU A 88 -10.49 24.96 10.49
N GLY A 89 -10.52 24.11 9.46
CA GLY A 89 -10.24 24.52 8.07
C GLY A 89 -10.66 23.49 7.02
N GLU A 90 -10.58 23.90 5.76
CA GLU A 90 -11.11 23.16 4.59
C GLU A 90 -10.13 22.11 4.02
N GLY A 91 -8.90 22.03 4.55
CA GLY A 91 -7.87 21.08 4.13
C GLY A 91 -6.87 21.60 3.10
N PRO A 92 -6.06 20.72 2.50
CA PRO A 92 -5.03 21.10 1.54
C PRO A 92 -5.63 21.72 0.29
N GLU A 93 -5.11 22.89 -0.10
CA GLU A 93 -5.52 23.57 -1.31
C GLU A 93 -5.17 22.75 -2.55
N THR A 94 -6.08 22.75 -3.52
CA THR A 94 -5.93 22.06 -4.80
C THR A 94 -6.33 23.00 -5.94
N PRO A 95 -5.78 22.81 -7.16
CA PRO A 95 -6.17 23.58 -8.33
C PRO A 95 -7.69 23.56 -8.54
N MET A 96 -8.27 24.64 -9.06
CA MET A 96 -9.73 24.77 -9.20
C MET A 96 -10.34 23.67 -10.06
N GLU A 97 -9.61 23.22 -11.09
CA GLU A 97 -9.98 22.11 -11.96
C GLU A 97 -10.04 20.76 -11.25
N LEU A 98 -9.45 20.61 -10.07
CA LEU A 98 -9.43 19.39 -9.26
C LEU A 98 -10.29 19.52 -8.00
N ARG A 99 -11.17 20.51 -7.97
CA ARG A 99 -12.16 20.73 -6.91
C ARG A 99 -13.55 20.47 -7.46
N ARG A 100 -14.35 19.72 -6.71
CA ARG A 100 -15.76 19.51 -7.04
C ARG A 100 -16.61 19.67 -5.79
N ALA A 101 -17.52 20.64 -5.83
CA ALA A 101 -18.55 20.77 -4.81
C ALA A 101 -19.41 19.50 -4.79
N HIS A 102 -19.66 18.96 -3.59
CA HIS A 102 -20.46 17.76 -3.39
C HIS A 102 -19.98 16.53 -4.18
N ASP A 103 -18.66 16.31 -4.24
CA ASP A 103 -18.09 15.19 -5.01
C ASP A 103 -18.64 13.82 -4.58
N ALA A 104 -18.99 13.64 -3.30
CA ALA A 104 -19.63 12.41 -2.81
C ALA A 104 -20.92 12.05 -3.56
N SER A 105 -21.62 13.01 -4.18
CA SER A 105 -22.80 12.74 -5.00
C SER A 105 -22.48 12.09 -6.35
N HIS A 106 -21.22 12.20 -6.78
CA HIS A 106 -20.74 11.66 -8.05
C HIS A 106 -19.96 10.36 -7.84
N THR A 107 -19.21 10.27 -6.74
CA THR A 107 -18.26 9.18 -6.48
C THR A 107 -18.70 8.26 -5.34
N GLY A 108 -19.67 8.68 -4.54
CA GLY A 108 -20.02 8.03 -3.29
C GLY A 108 -18.95 8.13 -2.20
N MET A 109 -17.79 8.77 -2.46
CA MET A 109 -16.68 8.77 -1.51
C MET A 109 -16.81 9.89 -0.48
N ALA A 110 -16.71 9.50 0.79
CA ALA A 110 -16.78 10.39 1.92
C ALA A 110 -15.70 10.02 2.95
N ILE A 111 -15.25 11.02 3.68
CA ILE A 111 -14.37 10.82 4.83
C ILE A 111 -15.23 10.87 6.08
N ILE A 112 -15.09 9.89 6.96
CA ILE A 112 -15.69 9.88 8.29
C ILE A 112 -14.56 9.90 9.29
N GLN A 113 -14.62 10.83 10.25
CA GLN A 113 -13.72 10.87 11.39
C GLN A 113 -14.49 10.59 12.67
N LEU A 114 -13.99 9.66 13.49
CA LEU A 114 -14.62 9.24 14.73
C LEU A 114 -14.06 10.00 15.94
N HIS A 115 -14.82 10.00 17.03
CA HIS A 115 -14.37 10.50 18.33
C HIS A 115 -13.43 9.52 19.06
N GLN A 116 -13.66 8.22 18.89
CA GLN A 116 -12.95 7.17 19.60
C GLN A 116 -11.95 6.47 18.69
N THR A 117 -10.89 5.94 19.30
CA THR A 117 -9.78 5.29 18.61
C THR A 117 -9.92 3.78 18.45
N ASP A 118 -11.10 3.25 18.75
CA ASP A 118 -11.44 1.86 18.52
C ASP A 118 -12.38 1.76 17.31
N GLY A 119 -11.96 0.99 16.29
CA GLY A 119 -12.75 0.77 15.07
C GLY A 119 -14.12 0.11 15.28
N THR A 120 -14.48 -0.23 16.52
CA THR A 120 -15.77 -0.81 16.91
C THR A 120 -16.94 0.09 16.51
N ALA A 121 -16.80 1.41 16.71
CA ALA A 121 -17.83 2.37 16.34
C ALA A 121 -17.98 2.46 14.81
N LEU A 122 -16.89 2.29 14.05
CA LEU A 122 -16.96 2.23 12.60
C LEU A 122 -17.75 1.01 12.13
N ASP A 123 -17.50 -0.16 12.73
CA ASP A 123 -18.20 -1.40 12.36
C ASP A 123 -19.73 -1.27 12.54
N GLU A 124 -20.17 -0.63 13.63
CA GLU A 124 -21.58 -0.34 13.87
C GLU A 124 -22.16 0.61 12.81
N LEU A 125 -21.43 1.67 12.45
CA LEU A 125 -21.83 2.63 11.41
C LEU A 125 -21.91 1.97 10.04
N VAL A 126 -20.94 1.12 9.70
CA VAL A 126 -20.88 0.35 8.45
C VAL A 126 -22.13 -0.51 8.28
N VAL A 127 -22.52 -1.26 9.32
CA VAL A 127 -23.72 -2.09 9.29
C VAL A 127 -25.00 -1.24 9.26
N LYS A 128 -25.05 -0.16 10.04
CA LYS A 128 -26.25 0.67 10.18
C LYS A 128 -26.58 1.46 8.91
N HIS A 129 -25.55 1.97 8.23
CA HIS A 129 -25.69 2.89 7.08
C HIS A 129 -25.31 2.29 5.74
N ASP A 130 -25.01 0.98 5.68
CA ASP A 130 -24.63 0.27 4.45
C ASP A 130 -23.41 0.94 3.79
N LEU A 131 -22.35 1.16 4.59
CA LEU A 131 -21.12 1.80 4.12
C LEU A 131 -20.11 0.73 3.70
N THR A 132 -19.28 1.05 2.70
CA THR A 132 -18.13 0.22 2.34
C THR A 132 -16.85 0.94 2.73
N VAL A 133 -16.00 0.32 3.55
CA VAL A 133 -14.69 0.91 3.90
C VAL A 133 -13.75 0.77 2.70
N LEU A 134 -13.19 1.90 2.24
CA LEU A 134 -12.28 1.95 1.10
C LEU A 134 -10.82 2.03 1.52
N ASP A 135 -10.51 2.87 2.53
CA ASP A 135 -9.14 3.08 3.01
C ASP A 135 -9.10 3.74 4.41
N VAL A 136 -7.91 3.80 5.00
CA VAL A 136 -7.62 4.40 6.32
C VAL A 136 -6.78 5.66 6.16
N LEU A 137 -7.28 6.80 6.63
CA LEU A 137 -6.61 8.10 6.57
C LEU A 137 -5.86 8.48 7.86
N HIS A 138 -5.81 7.55 8.82
CA HIS A 138 -5.22 7.69 10.17
C HIS A 138 -5.96 8.71 11.05
N ASP A 139 -5.58 8.79 12.34
CA ASP A 139 -6.20 9.68 13.33
C ASP A 139 -7.75 9.59 13.33
N GLU A 140 -8.22 8.35 13.32
CA GLU A 140 -9.64 7.95 13.31
C GLU A 140 -10.44 8.41 12.10
N ALA A 141 -9.75 8.80 11.04
CA ALA A 141 -10.34 9.11 9.76
C ALA A 141 -10.30 7.88 8.82
N TRP A 142 -11.44 7.65 8.20
CA TRP A 142 -11.68 6.54 7.29
C TRP A 142 -12.27 7.06 6.00
N LEU A 143 -11.81 6.54 4.87
CA LEU A 143 -12.45 6.77 3.59
C LEU A 143 -13.48 5.66 3.36
N VAL A 144 -14.72 6.06 3.10
CA VAL A 144 -15.82 5.14 2.89
C VAL A 144 -16.56 5.44 1.59
N ARG A 145 -17.24 4.43 1.05
CA ARG A 145 -18.27 4.58 0.03
C ARG A 145 -19.64 4.57 0.68
N LEU A 146 -20.43 5.59 0.37
CA LEU A 146 -21.85 5.67 0.71
C LEU A 146 -22.66 4.75 -0.21
N SER A 147 -23.70 4.12 0.33
CA SER A 147 -24.71 3.39 -0.45
C SER A 147 -25.36 4.29 -1.50
N GLU A 148 -25.70 3.72 -2.66
CA GLU A 148 -26.36 4.44 -3.78
C GLU A 148 -27.67 5.12 -3.34
N THR A 149 -28.33 4.58 -2.32
CA THR A 149 -29.61 5.08 -1.80
C THR A 149 -29.46 6.36 -0.97
N ASN A 150 -28.29 6.57 -0.35
CA ASN A 150 -28.01 7.68 0.58
C ASN A 150 -26.86 8.57 0.07
N GLN A 151 -26.64 8.63 -1.24
CA GLN A 151 -25.54 9.41 -1.80
C GLN A 151 -25.67 10.89 -1.42
N ALA A 152 -24.62 11.38 -0.75
CA ALA A 152 -24.35 12.79 -0.44
C ALA A 152 -25.25 13.48 0.61
N ASP A 153 -26.07 12.75 1.38
CA ASP A 153 -26.65 13.31 2.60
C ASP A 153 -25.81 12.95 3.83
N PHE A 154 -25.04 13.92 4.32
CA PHE A 154 -24.21 13.74 5.52
C PHE A 154 -24.97 14.00 6.82
N SER A 155 -26.19 14.55 6.79
CA SER A 155 -26.92 14.94 8.00
C SER A 155 -27.13 13.75 8.94
N VAL A 156 -27.52 12.60 8.38
CA VAL A 156 -27.74 11.36 9.12
C VAL A 156 -26.45 10.88 9.81
N LEU A 157 -25.30 10.95 9.10
CA LEU A 157 -24.02 10.54 9.67
C LEU A 157 -23.50 11.55 10.71
N GLN A 158 -23.79 12.84 10.56
CA GLN A 158 -23.43 13.88 11.52
C GLN A 158 -24.21 13.78 12.84
N GLU A 159 -25.39 13.17 12.83
CA GLU A 159 -26.20 12.94 14.04
C GLU A 159 -25.70 11.76 14.88
N GLU A 160 -24.80 10.93 14.35
CA GLU A 160 -24.25 9.80 15.08
C GLU A 160 -23.26 10.26 16.14
N GLN A 161 -23.47 9.83 17.39
CA GLN A 161 -22.64 10.24 18.53
C GLN A 161 -21.16 9.84 18.39
N ALA A 162 -20.87 8.80 17.62
CA ALA A 162 -19.51 8.35 17.37
C ALA A 162 -18.76 9.22 16.34
N VAL A 163 -19.48 9.93 15.46
CA VAL A 163 -18.91 10.70 14.36
C VAL A 163 -18.53 12.09 14.85
N ARG A 164 -17.24 12.41 14.79
CA ARG A 164 -16.70 13.75 15.05
C ARG A 164 -16.96 14.67 13.85
N TRP A 165 -16.73 14.14 12.65
CA TRP A 165 -16.84 14.88 11.42
C TRP A 165 -17.07 13.96 10.23
N VAL A 166 -17.78 14.47 9.22
CA VAL A 166 -17.94 13.82 7.92
C VAL A 166 -17.90 14.87 6.81
N GLY A 167 -17.24 14.54 5.71
CA GLY A 167 -17.13 15.44 4.57
C GLY A 167 -16.72 14.77 3.26
N HIS A 168 -16.61 15.59 2.22
CA HIS A 168 -16.30 15.13 0.87
C HIS A 168 -14.81 14.82 0.69
N HIS A 169 -14.49 13.74 -0.03
CA HIS A 169 -13.13 13.46 -0.48
C HIS A 169 -12.87 14.12 -1.85
N GLN A 170 -12.21 15.29 -1.86
CA GLN A 170 -12.02 16.09 -3.08
C GLN A 170 -11.20 15.34 -4.16
N PRO A 171 -11.48 15.58 -5.45
CA PRO A 171 -10.73 14.96 -6.55
C PRO A 171 -9.21 15.13 -6.45
N GLY A 172 -8.73 16.35 -6.17
CA GLY A 172 -7.31 16.64 -6.05
C GLY A 172 -6.61 15.94 -4.88
N TRP A 173 -7.34 15.44 -3.89
CA TRP A 173 -6.77 14.70 -2.76
C TRP A 173 -6.43 13.24 -3.12
N ARG A 174 -6.87 12.76 -4.29
CA ARG A 174 -6.55 11.43 -4.84
C ARG A 174 -5.28 11.41 -5.67
N LEU A 175 -4.54 12.52 -5.70
CA LEU A 175 -3.38 12.69 -6.56
C LEU A 175 -2.12 12.97 -5.75
N ALA A 176 -1.01 12.37 -6.18
CA ALA A 176 0.30 12.77 -5.71
C ALA A 176 0.56 14.26 -5.98
N PRO A 177 1.19 15.00 -5.05
CA PRO A 177 1.41 16.44 -5.22
C PRO A 177 2.07 16.86 -6.54
N SER A 178 2.99 16.05 -7.08
CA SER A 178 3.65 16.35 -8.35
C SER A 178 2.70 16.35 -9.56
N LEU A 179 1.60 15.61 -9.49
CA LEU A 179 0.57 15.55 -10.54
C LEU A 179 -0.38 16.74 -10.52
N LEU A 180 -0.45 17.49 -9.41
CA LEU A 180 -1.26 18.71 -9.32
C LEU A 180 -0.69 19.81 -10.23
N ASP A 181 0.64 19.94 -10.28
CA ASP A 181 1.31 21.00 -11.03
C ASP A 181 1.88 20.53 -12.37
N GLN A 182 2.44 19.31 -12.42
CA GLN A 182 3.26 18.85 -13.55
C GLN A 182 2.87 17.44 -14.02
N PRO A 183 1.59 17.18 -14.38
CA PRO A 183 1.17 15.86 -14.83
C PRO A 183 1.92 15.41 -16.10
N SER A 184 2.24 16.34 -17.00
CA SER A 184 2.99 16.07 -18.24
C SER A 184 4.46 15.72 -18.06
N ALA A 185 5.02 15.84 -16.84
CA ALA A 185 6.41 15.46 -16.56
C ALA A 185 6.58 13.94 -16.38
N HIS A 186 5.48 13.20 -16.30
CA HIS A 186 5.48 11.76 -16.00
C HIS A 186 4.88 10.98 -17.17
N ALA A 187 5.65 10.00 -17.68
CA ALA A 187 5.22 9.15 -18.78
C ALA A 187 4.47 7.89 -18.33
N ALA A 188 4.52 7.57 -17.03
CA ALA A 188 3.83 6.43 -16.44
C ALA A 188 3.22 6.82 -15.08
N LEU A 189 2.04 6.28 -14.81
CA LEU A 189 1.28 6.48 -13.58
C LEU A 189 0.91 5.11 -12.97
N ALA A 190 1.00 5.02 -11.65
CA ALA A 190 0.36 3.97 -10.88
C ALA A 190 -0.98 4.50 -10.37
N VAL A 191 -2.05 3.75 -10.58
CA VAL A 191 -3.40 4.09 -10.13
C VAL A 191 -3.90 2.98 -9.22
N ILE A 192 -4.33 3.33 -8.02
CA ILE A 192 -4.92 2.38 -7.07
C ILE A 192 -6.43 2.43 -7.26
N PRO A 193 -7.07 1.36 -7.77
CA PRO A 193 -8.52 1.26 -7.83
C PRO A 193 -9.12 1.08 -6.43
N THR A 194 -10.41 1.38 -6.28
CA THR A 194 -11.10 1.07 -5.03
C THR A 194 -11.32 -0.45 -4.88
N PRO A 195 -11.33 -0.98 -3.65
CA PRO A 195 -11.38 -2.44 -3.42
C PRO A 195 -12.76 -3.07 -3.69
N ASP A 196 -13.77 -2.24 -3.92
CA ASP A 196 -15.19 -2.63 -4.00
C ASP A 196 -15.73 -2.62 -5.44
N LEU A 197 -14.86 -2.65 -6.44
CA LEU A 197 -15.26 -2.81 -7.83
C LEU A 197 -15.86 -4.21 -8.06
N ALA A 198 -16.99 -4.24 -8.77
CA ALA A 198 -17.63 -5.48 -9.18
C ALA A 198 -16.74 -6.29 -10.15
N VAL A 199 -17.12 -7.56 -10.37
CA VAL A 199 -16.44 -8.43 -11.34
C VAL A 199 -16.41 -7.76 -12.72
N GLY A 200 -15.21 -7.61 -13.27
CA GLY A 200 -14.97 -6.92 -14.55
C GLY A 200 -14.66 -5.42 -14.43
N GLY A 201 -14.94 -4.79 -13.28
CA GLY A 201 -14.75 -3.35 -13.07
C GLY A 201 -13.31 -2.87 -13.29
N TYR A 202 -12.31 -3.69 -12.95
CA TYR A 202 -10.89 -3.37 -13.21
C TYR A 202 -10.56 -3.32 -14.71
N ALA A 203 -11.14 -4.20 -15.52
CA ALA A 203 -10.92 -4.22 -16.97
C ALA A 203 -11.65 -3.05 -17.66
N GLU A 204 -12.85 -2.71 -17.17
CA GLU A 204 -13.57 -1.51 -17.60
C GLU A 204 -12.80 -0.24 -17.25
N LEU A 205 -12.26 -0.15 -16.04
CA LEU A 205 -11.42 0.98 -15.61
C LEU A 205 -10.18 1.12 -16.50
N ALA A 206 -9.47 0.03 -16.80
CA ALA A 206 -8.35 0.05 -17.75
C ALA A 206 -8.77 0.57 -19.14
N THR A 207 -9.92 0.12 -19.63
CA THR A 207 -10.46 0.56 -20.93
C THR A 207 -10.79 2.06 -20.91
N ASP A 208 -11.39 2.54 -19.82
CA ASP A 208 -11.73 3.95 -19.66
C ASP A 208 -10.48 4.83 -19.52
N MET A 209 -9.41 4.34 -18.88
CA MET A 209 -8.11 5.04 -18.83
C MET A 209 -7.54 5.31 -20.23
N VAL A 210 -7.65 4.33 -21.14
CA VAL A 210 -7.27 4.54 -22.56
C VAL A 210 -8.15 5.62 -23.20
N ARG A 211 -9.46 5.62 -22.91
CA ARG A 211 -10.38 6.68 -23.40
C ARG A 211 -10.08 8.06 -22.81
N TYR A 212 -9.57 8.12 -21.59
CA TYR A 212 -9.16 9.37 -20.93
C TYR A 212 -7.86 9.96 -21.51
N GLY A 213 -7.12 9.16 -22.29
CA GLY A 213 -5.91 9.59 -23.01
C GLY A 213 -4.65 8.78 -22.71
N ALA A 214 -4.75 7.65 -22.01
CA ALA A 214 -3.62 6.75 -21.86
C ALA A 214 -3.26 6.06 -23.18
N VAL A 215 -1.97 5.81 -23.39
CA VAL A 215 -1.45 5.00 -24.52
C VAL A 215 -1.76 3.53 -24.28
N GLU A 216 -1.53 3.09 -23.05
CA GLU A 216 -1.85 1.76 -22.57
C GLU A 216 -2.24 1.85 -21.08
N ALA A 217 -3.13 0.95 -20.67
CA ALA A 217 -3.51 0.76 -19.29
C ALA A 217 -3.73 -0.72 -19.03
N SER A 218 -3.22 -1.21 -17.91
CA SER A 218 -3.41 -2.58 -17.45
C SER A 218 -3.68 -2.56 -15.96
N CYS A 219 -4.76 -3.21 -15.54
CA CYS A 219 -5.18 -3.27 -14.14
C CYS A 219 -5.17 -4.70 -13.62
N ASP A 220 -4.73 -4.87 -12.38
CA ASP A 220 -5.11 -5.99 -11.53
C ASP A 220 -6.02 -5.51 -10.39
N ALA A 221 -6.25 -6.36 -9.38
CA ALA A 221 -7.15 -6.04 -8.27
C ALA A 221 -6.61 -4.96 -7.32
N TRP A 222 -5.32 -4.65 -7.36
CA TRP A 222 -4.62 -3.79 -6.42
C TRP A 222 -4.07 -2.52 -7.06
N MET A 223 -3.71 -2.58 -8.35
CA MET A 223 -3.08 -1.47 -9.05
C MET A 223 -3.33 -1.55 -10.56
N CYS A 224 -3.44 -0.38 -11.17
CA CYS A 224 -3.32 -0.18 -12.60
C CYS A 224 -2.01 0.52 -12.94
N LEU A 225 -1.34 0.03 -13.98
CA LEU A 225 -0.23 0.71 -14.62
C LEU A 225 -0.74 1.41 -15.86
N VAL A 226 -0.40 2.68 -16.01
CA VAL A 226 -0.88 3.52 -17.12
C VAL A 226 0.30 4.23 -17.75
N ALA A 227 0.51 4.07 -19.06
CA ALA A 227 1.46 4.88 -19.82
C ALA A 227 0.74 6.01 -20.54
N VAL A 228 1.34 7.19 -20.58
CA VAL A 228 0.69 8.39 -21.13
C VAL A 228 1.69 9.33 -21.81
N GLU A 229 1.25 9.94 -22.90
CA GLU A 229 2.00 11.01 -23.56
C GLU A 229 1.82 12.34 -22.83
N ALA A 230 2.85 13.18 -22.83
CA ALA A 230 2.83 14.48 -22.16
C ALA A 230 1.66 15.40 -22.59
N THR A 231 1.19 15.27 -23.83
CA THR A 231 0.06 16.03 -24.40
C THR A 231 -1.30 15.62 -23.81
N ALA A 232 -1.47 14.35 -23.44
CA ALA A 232 -2.71 13.81 -22.89
C ALA A 232 -2.70 13.69 -21.36
N ALA A 233 -1.52 13.73 -20.73
CA ALA A 233 -1.33 13.52 -19.28
C ALA A 233 -2.25 14.38 -18.41
N ARG A 234 -2.42 15.67 -18.72
CA ARG A 234 -3.31 16.55 -17.94
C ARG A 234 -4.79 16.14 -18.04
N SER A 235 -5.25 15.76 -19.23
CA SER A 235 -6.61 15.26 -19.41
C SER A 235 -6.82 13.96 -18.65
N LEU A 236 -5.88 13.02 -18.78
CA LEU A 236 -5.93 11.74 -18.09
C LEU A 236 -6.00 11.93 -16.57
N VAL A 237 -5.07 12.69 -15.98
CA VAL A 237 -5.03 12.95 -14.53
C VAL A 237 -6.32 13.63 -14.05
N HIS A 238 -6.87 14.57 -14.82
CA HIS A 238 -8.15 15.19 -14.48
C HIS A 238 -9.29 14.16 -14.43
N HIS A 239 -9.41 13.25 -15.41
CA HIS A 239 -10.47 12.23 -15.39
C HIS A 239 -10.26 11.23 -14.25
N LEU A 240 -9.03 10.78 -14.01
CA LEU A 240 -8.69 9.87 -12.92
C LEU A 240 -9.06 10.45 -11.55
N ALA A 241 -8.74 11.71 -11.30
CA ALA A 241 -9.06 12.39 -10.04
C ALA A 241 -10.57 12.43 -9.76
N HIS A 242 -11.39 12.51 -10.81
CA HIS A 242 -12.84 12.64 -10.70
C HIS A 242 -13.59 11.30 -10.80
N ASP A 243 -12.89 10.21 -11.11
CA ASP A 243 -13.47 8.87 -11.22
C ASP A 243 -13.66 8.28 -9.81
N GLY A 244 -14.88 7.85 -9.51
CA GLY A 244 -15.22 7.27 -8.19
C GLY A 244 -14.56 5.91 -7.94
N ARG A 245 -14.07 5.26 -9.00
CA ARG A 245 -13.40 3.96 -8.95
C ARG A 245 -11.90 4.05 -8.63
N VAL A 246 -11.36 5.27 -8.55
CA VAL A 246 -9.94 5.53 -8.30
C VAL A 246 -9.75 6.04 -6.89
N LEU A 247 -8.95 5.33 -6.09
CA LEU A 247 -8.57 5.70 -4.74
C LEU A 247 -7.41 6.71 -4.76
N TRP A 248 -6.37 6.41 -5.54
CA TRP A 248 -5.12 7.18 -5.57
C TRP A 248 -4.45 7.10 -6.94
N THR A 249 -3.72 8.15 -7.33
CA THR A 249 -2.86 8.17 -8.53
C THR A 249 -1.53 8.84 -8.22
N GLU A 250 -0.44 8.20 -8.63
CA GLU A 250 0.92 8.72 -8.47
C GLU A 250 1.81 8.44 -9.68
N PRO A 251 2.87 9.22 -9.89
CA PRO A 251 3.87 8.88 -10.90
C PRO A 251 4.56 7.57 -10.60
N THR A 252 4.89 6.81 -11.64
CA THR A 252 5.73 5.62 -11.53
C THR A 252 6.73 5.53 -12.67
N SER A 253 7.58 4.51 -12.66
CA SER A 253 8.48 4.20 -13.77
C SER A 253 7.80 3.30 -14.79
N GLU A 254 8.06 3.55 -16.07
CA GLU A 254 7.63 2.65 -17.13
C GLU A 254 8.35 1.30 -16.98
N TRP A 255 7.59 0.21 -17.07
CA TRP A 255 8.15 -1.13 -16.98
C TRP A 255 8.74 -1.53 -18.33
N ARG A 256 10.01 -1.20 -18.55
CA ARG A 256 10.73 -1.60 -19.76
C ARG A 256 11.64 -2.79 -19.50
N VAL A 257 11.58 -3.76 -20.40
CA VAL A 257 12.52 -4.88 -20.36
C VAL A 257 13.81 -4.49 -21.06
N HIS A 258 14.84 -4.25 -20.26
CA HIS A 258 16.17 -3.88 -20.75
C HIS A 258 16.99 -5.07 -21.27
N ASN A 259 16.50 -6.30 -21.08
CA ASN A 259 17.21 -7.52 -21.47
C ASN A 259 16.38 -8.34 -22.46
N ALA A 260 16.71 -8.20 -23.75
CA ALA A 260 16.05 -8.93 -24.83
C ALA A 260 16.17 -10.46 -24.70
N LEU A 261 17.23 -10.97 -24.06
CA LEU A 261 17.39 -12.40 -23.80
C LEU A 261 16.42 -12.86 -22.71
N ALA A 262 16.28 -12.11 -21.62
CA ALA A 262 15.30 -12.40 -20.58
C ALA A 262 13.86 -12.29 -21.11
N TRP A 263 13.58 -11.32 -21.97
CA TRP A 263 12.30 -11.17 -22.68
C TRP A 263 11.93 -12.42 -23.49
N SER A 264 12.91 -13.00 -24.19
CA SER A 264 12.71 -14.22 -24.99
C SER A 264 12.57 -15.46 -24.09
N ILE A 265 13.45 -15.63 -23.09
CA ILE A 265 13.44 -16.78 -22.18
C ILE A 265 12.16 -16.82 -21.32
N ALA A 266 11.69 -15.66 -20.85
CA ALA A 266 10.44 -15.54 -20.09
C ALA A 266 9.19 -15.76 -20.96
N GLY A 267 9.34 -15.97 -22.28
CA GLY A 267 8.24 -16.23 -23.20
C GLY A 267 7.40 -15.00 -23.53
N VAL A 268 7.77 -13.81 -23.02
CA VAL A 268 7.03 -12.56 -23.26
C VAL A 268 6.98 -12.22 -24.74
N GLN A 269 8.04 -12.54 -25.50
CA GLN A 269 8.07 -12.34 -26.95
C GLN A 269 7.00 -13.16 -27.69
N ASN A 270 6.70 -14.37 -27.24
CA ASN A 270 5.67 -15.21 -27.87
C ASN A 270 4.27 -14.69 -27.55
N VAL A 271 4.05 -14.15 -26.34
CA VAL A 271 2.80 -13.50 -25.97
C VAL A 271 2.62 -12.21 -26.77
N ALA A 272 3.63 -11.34 -26.81
CA ALA A 272 3.56 -10.08 -27.56
C ALA A 272 3.33 -10.29 -29.06
N ASN A 273 3.95 -11.31 -29.67
CA ASN A 273 3.78 -11.60 -31.10
C ASN A 273 2.45 -12.27 -31.44
N ASN A 274 1.77 -12.88 -30.47
CA ASN A 274 0.60 -13.72 -30.70
C ASN A 274 -0.67 -13.20 -30.00
N ALA A 275 -0.55 -12.17 -29.17
CA ALA A 275 -1.67 -11.50 -28.55
C ALA A 275 -2.29 -10.51 -29.53
N THR A 276 -3.40 -10.91 -30.15
CA THR A 276 -4.36 -9.98 -30.73
C THR A 276 -5.20 -9.41 -29.60
N PHE A 277 -4.79 -8.30 -29.01
CA PHE A 277 -5.67 -7.51 -28.14
C PHE A 277 -6.65 -6.75 -29.06
N THR A 278 -7.91 -7.16 -29.04
CA THR A 278 -9.05 -6.42 -29.64
C THR A 278 -9.77 -5.64 -28.57
#